data_AF-A0AAU4N0D1-F1
#
_entry.id   AF-A0AAU4N0D1-F1
#
_cell.length_a   1.000
_cell.length_b   1.000
_cell.length_c   1.000
_cell.angle_alpha   90.00
_cell.angle_beta   90.00
_cell.angle_gamma   90.00
#
_symmetry.space_group_name_H-M   'P 1'
#
loop_
_entity.id
_entity.type
_entity.pdbx_description
1 polymer ?
#
loop_
_entity_poly.entity_id
_entity_poly.type
_entity_poly.pdbx_seq_one_letter_code
_entity_poly.pdbx_strand_id
1 'polypeptide(L)'
;MGLGRRQTFVAVQEAGQCEECTHGAREGHRRAVAAFLARRDELAAGQGLPAGVAHSPGASRQWVSDELTQSARGVADRSREAGDAWLQLIWQRSVIAVWAAVVALALGQSVTAIGAGWTAARTAGLLAAVLFGALLTVTARLHRARGGLLAPLIGEDNRLSTSRAVAVTWVLLVAYAVLVIAFELALASAPSRRDTLIDGLGLARGAGLLSVLALTCAIAVAVRRVVALRVVARRLQKVRADRPRLADLLCDDSGRGSFADVQYVLVGAVAMVFTLVCLARRPERLPDLPWGLALLVAVSAVTYFAGKYAEGGRPVVFSVVRAREAGDLDAPIRTGDDIEIRGTGFVPPGAGSPDRLARLVVRIGTVHVHVPLIPVPGGFANPTDTVLTVPVPVEVEPGRVEVQVVTAAGGESSPVVIDVTD
;
A
#
# COMPACT_ATOMS: atom_id res chain seq x y z
N MET A 1 55.87 22.87 21.55
CA MET A 1 56.13 21.44 21.33
C MET A 1 55.63 20.70 22.56
N GLY A 2 54.53 19.94 22.44
CA GLY A 2 53.87 19.32 23.60
C GLY A 2 52.38 19.03 23.34
N LEU A 3 52.12 18.13 22.40
CA LEU A 3 50.79 17.61 22.07
C LEU A 3 50.25 16.75 23.24
N GLY A 4 49.25 17.27 23.95
CA GLY A 4 48.49 16.54 24.96
C GLY A 4 47.17 16.02 24.40
N ARG A 5 47.11 14.71 24.16
CA ARG A 5 45.97 13.93 23.65
C ARG A 5 44.65 14.22 24.39
N ARG A 6 43.62 14.68 23.69
CA ARG A 6 42.21 14.39 24.04
C ARG A 6 41.78 13.18 23.23
N GLN A 7 41.82 12.00 23.85
CA GLN A 7 41.12 10.83 23.34
C GLN A 7 39.65 10.96 23.70
N THR A 8 38.84 11.40 22.73
CA THR A 8 37.39 11.19 22.72
C THR A 8 37.15 9.69 22.49
N PHE A 9 36.84 8.97 23.57
CA PHE A 9 36.14 7.70 23.45
C PHE A 9 34.72 8.00 22.96
N VAL A 10 34.55 8.03 21.63
CA VAL A 10 33.23 7.85 21.02
C VAL A 10 32.91 6.37 21.20
N ALA A 11 32.12 6.08 22.24
CA ALA A 11 31.55 4.77 22.42
C ALA A 11 30.67 4.46 21.21
N VAL A 12 31.09 3.46 20.44
CA VAL A 12 30.32 2.80 19.40
C VAL A 12 29.13 2.14 20.10
N GLN A 13 28.00 2.85 20.14
CA GLN A 13 26.70 2.33 20.52
C GLN A 13 25.91 2.00 19.26
N GLU A 14 26.52 1.24 18.34
CA GLU A 14 25.86 0.71 17.14
C GLU A 14 25.49 -0.76 17.39
N ALA A 15 24.19 -1.01 17.59
CA ALA A 15 23.42 -2.22 17.22
C ALA A 15 22.21 -2.48 18.13
N GLY A 16 22.15 -1.90 19.33
CA GLY A 16 21.05 -2.12 20.28
C GLY A 16 19.84 -1.17 20.14
N GLN A 17 19.98 -0.06 19.43
CA GLN A 17 18.98 1.03 19.47
C GLN A 17 17.83 0.90 18.46
N CYS A 18 17.86 -0.02 17.50
CA CYS A 18 16.84 -0.03 16.43
C CYS A 18 15.47 -0.59 16.88
N GLU A 19 15.43 -1.67 17.68
CA GLU A 19 14.14 -2.23 18.10
C GLU A 19 13.43 -1.32 19.10
N GLU A 20 14.15 -0.74 20.05
CA GLU A 20 13.63 0.21 21.04
C GLU A 20 13.12 1.51 20.39
N CYS A 21 13.83 2.04 19.39
CA CYS A 21 13.36 3.17 18.58
C CYS A 21 12.08 2.83 17.79
N THR A 22 11.95 1.63 17.22
CA THR A 22 10.73 1.24 16.49
C THR A 22 9.55 1.02 17.41
N HIS A 23 9.78 0.42 18.58
CA HIS A 23 8.77 0.25 19.61
C HIS A 23 8.31 1.62 20.13
N GLY A 24 9.25 2.52 20.41
CA GLY A 24 8.98 3.90 20.81
C GLY A 24 8.18 4.69 19.78
N ALA A 25 8.50 4.56 18.48
CA ALA A 25 7.75 5.22 17.41
C ALA A 25 6.32 4.67 17.25
N ARG A 26 6.15 3.34 17.31
CA ARG A 26 4.81 2.72 17.27
C ARG A 26 3.97 3.10 18.48
N GLU A 27 4.55 3.09 19.66
CA GLU A 27 3.87 3.45 20.90
C GLU A 27 3.56 4.96 20.94
N GLY A 28 4.45 5.80 20.41
CA GLY A 28 4.19 7.21 20.17
C GLY A 28 3.00 7.44 19.24
N HIS A 29 2.93 6.72 18.12
CA HIS A 29 1.77 6.79 17.22
C HIS A 29 0.49 6.30 17.88
N ARG A 30 0.51 5.18 18.62
CA ARG A 30 -0.66 4.68 19.36
C ARG A 30 -1.19 5.69 20.37
N ARG A 31 -0.29 6.29 21.16
CA ARG A 31 -0.66 7.35 22.11
C ARG A 31 -1.23 8.57 21.42
N ALA A 32 -0.64 8.99 20.30
CA ALA A 32 -1.17 10.10 19.49
C ALA A 32 -2.58 9.80 18.95
N VAL A 33 -2.82 8.59 18.45
CA VAL A 33 -4.15 8.15 18.00
C VAL A 33 -5.14 8.15 19.16
N ALA A 34 -4.77 7.59 20.32
CA ALA A 34 -5.64 7.56 21.49
C ALA A 34 -5.99 8.97 21.98
N ALA A 35 -5.00 9.87 22.04
CA ALA A 35 -5.22 11.27 22.41
C ALA A 35 -6.13 12.00 21.40
N PHE A 36 -5.92 11.76 20.10
CA PHE A 36 -6.79 12.31 19.06
C PHE A 36 -8.23 11.82 19.19
N LEU A 37 -8.44 10.51 19.41
CA LEU A 37 -9.78 9.94 19.56
C LEU A 37 -10.49 10.49 20.80
N ALA A 38 -9.78 10.58 21.94
CA ALA A 38 -10.31 11.20 23.15
C ALA A 38 -10.71 12.66 22.89
N ARG A 39 -9.84 13.44 22.25
CA ARG A 39 -10.12 14.85 21.92
C ARG A 39 -11.31 15.00 20.97
N ARG A 40 -11.42 14.14 19.96
CA ARG A 40 -12.57 14.10 19.04
C ARG A 40 -13.86 13.84 19.80
N ASP A 41 -13.87 12.86 20.70
CA ASP A 41 -15.06 12.47 21.43
C ASP A 41 -15.47 13.54 22.48
N GLU A 42 -14.52 14.23 23.11
CA GLU A 42 -14.77 15.43 23.93
C GLU A 42 -15.44 16.55 23.13
N LEU A 43 -14.90 16.87 21.95
CA LEU A 43 -15.44 17.91 21.09
C LEU A 43 -16.81 17.52 20.50
N ALA A 44 -17.03 16.22 20.21
CA ALA A 44 -18.34 15.70 19.82
C ALA A 44 -19.37 15.83 20.95
N ALA A 45 -18.94 15.77 22.22
CA ALA A 45 -19.78 16.02 23.39
C ALA A 45 -19.95 17.51 23.71
N GLY A 46 -19.42 18.43 22.90
CA GLY A 46 -19.48 19.87 23.11
C GLY A 46 -18.56 20.39 24.23
N GLN A 47 -17.58 19.59 24.68
CA GLN A 47 -16.67 19.97 25.75
C GLN A 47 -15.41 20.66 25.22
N GLY A 48 -14.87 21.62 25.98
CA GLY A 48 -13.58 22.26 25.66
C GLY A 48 -13.63 23.33 24.58
N LEU A 49 -14.82 23.84 24.24
CA LEU A 49 -15.03 25.02 23.40
C LEU A 49 -14.66 26.31 24.16
N PRO A 50 -13.87 27.22 23.57
CA PRO A 50 -13.63 28.54 24.14
C PRO A 50 -14.93 29.34 24.25
N ALA A 51 -15.12 30.06 25.36
CA ALA A 51 -16.32 30.87 25.60
C ALA A 51 -16.59 31.89 24.46
N GLY A 52 -15.53 32.44 23.85
CA GLY A 52 -15.65 33.42 22.76
C GLY A 52 -16.26 32.87 21.47
N VAL A 53 -16.19 31.56 21.21
CA VAL A 53 -16.79 30.94 20.00
C VAL A 53 -18.09 30.19 20.30
N ALA A 54 -18.32 29.83 21.57
CA ALA A 54 -19.48 29.05 22.02
C ALA A 54 -20.84 29.71 21.70
N HIS A 55 -20.87 31.02 21.52
CA HIS A 55 -22.09 31.78 21.21
C HIS A 55 -22.47 31.79 19.72
N SER A 56 -21.59 31.34 18.82
CA SER A 56 -21.85 31.25 17.38
C SER A 56 -21.65 29.81 16.90
N PRO A 57 -22.71 29.13 16.42
CA PRO A 57 -22.60 27.77 15.88
C PRO A 57 -21.57 27.66 14.75
N GLY A 58 -21.53 28.64 13.84
CA GLY A 58 -20.55 28.70 12.75
C GLY A 58 -19.12 28.82 13.26
N ALA A 59 -18.87 29.75 14.19
CA ALA A 59 -17.54 29.94 14.78
C ALA A 59 -17.07 28.73 15.58
N SER A 60 -17.98 28.10 16.34
CA SER A 60 -17.70 26.86 17.09
C SER A 60 -17.31 25.72 16.14
N ARG A 61 -18.07 25.50 15.05
CA ARG A 61 -17.76 24.45 14.07
C ARG A 61 -16.41 24.68 13.39
N GLN A 62 -16.13 25.91 12.97
CA GLN A 62 -14.86 26.25 12.35
C GLN A 62 -13.69 26.00 13.31
N TRP A 63 -13.81 26.46 14.56
CA TRP A 63 -12.77 26.26 15.57
C TRP A 63 -12.54 24.77 15.87
N VAL A 64 -13.62 23.97 16.04
CA VAL A 64 -13.53 22.51 16.23
C VAL A 64 -12.83 21.85 15.05
N SER A 65 -13.20 22.24 13.83
CA SER A 65 -12.59 21.70 12.61
C SER A 65 -11.10 22.02 12.53
N ASP A 66 -10.69 23.25 12.86
CA ASP A 66 -9.29 23.68 12.83
C ASP A 66 -8.45 22.94 13.90
N GLU A 67 -8.98 22.81 15.11
CA GLU A 67 -8.36 22.08 16.22
C GLU A 67 -8.17 20.59 15.86
N LEU A 68 -9.20 19.95 15.32
CA LEU A 68 -9.13 18.55 14.88
C LEU A 68 -8.19 18.38 13.69
N THR A 69 -8.16 19.34 12.78
CA THR A 69 -7.22 19.34 11.64
C THR A 69 -5.79 19.42 12.11
N GLN A 70 -5.48 20.30 13.07
CA GLN A 70 -4.14 20.42 13.64
C GLN A 70 -3.73 19.14 14.37
N SER A 71 -4.61 18.58 15.20
CA SER A 71 -4.35 17.33 15.93
C SER A 71 -4.16 16.14 14.98
N ALA A 72 -4.97 16.06 13.92
CA ALA A 72 -4.87 15.02 12.89
C ALA A 72 -3.54 15.07 12.13
N ARG A 73 -3.02 16.26 11.83
CA ARG A 73 -1.67 16.43 11.25
C ARG A 73 -0.61 15.83 12.18
N GLY A 74 -0.70 16.10 13.48
CA GLY A 74 0.20 15.49 14.47
C GLY A 74 0.16 13.95 14.44
N VAL A 75 -1.02 13.35 14.34
CA VAL A 75 -1.16 11.88 14.23
C VAL A 75 -0.54 11.35 12.92
N ALA A 76 -0.76 12.03 11.80
CA ALA A 76 -0.19 11.68 10.51
C ALA A 76 1.35 11.79 10.51
N ASP A 77 1.91 12.79 11.19
CA ASP A 77 3.38 12.95 11.34
C ASP A 77 3.97 11.76 12.11
N ARG A 78 3.35 11.38 13.24
CA ARG A 78 3.74 10.19 14.01
C ARG A 78 3.56 8.88 13.23
N SER A 79 2.53 8.80 12.39
CA SER A 79 2.29 7.66 11.49
C SER A 79 3.45 7.48 10.51
N ARG A 80 3.93 8.59 9.93
CA ARG A 80 5.09 8.61 9.02
C ARG A 80 6.39 8.23 9.73
N GLU A 81 6.66 8.81 10.91
CA GLU A 81 7.81 8.43 11.75
C GLU A 81 7.83 6.92 12.07
N ALA A 82 6.67 6.36 12.46
CA ALA A 82 6.53 4.94 12.72
C ALA A 82 6.69 4.08 11.45
N GLY A 83 6.29 4.61 10.28
CA GLY A 83 6.50 4.00 8.97
C GLY A 83 7.98 3.88 8.62
N ASP A 84 8.74 4.97 8.77
CA ASP A 84 10.17 5.00 8.48
C ASP A 84 10.96 4.06 9.41
N ALA A 85 10.61 4.05 10.70
CA ALA A 85 11.18 3.11 11.67
C ALA A 85 10.84 1.65 11.27
N TRP A 86 9.61 1.37 10.86
CA TRP A 86 9.20 0.05 10.38
C TRP A 86 10.01 -0.40 9.15
N LEU A 87 10.28 0.50 8.20
CA LEU A 87 11.11 0.19 7.03
C LEU A 87 12.55 -0.17 7.41
N GLN A 88 13.10 0.45 8.46
CA GLN A 88 14.42 0.08 8.98
C GLN A 88 14.43 -1.32 9.61
N LEU A 89 13.40 -1.65 10.38
CA LEU A 89 13.26 -2.96 11.00
C LEU A 89 13.04 -4.07 9.96
N ILE A 90 12.20 -3.80 8.96
CA ILE A 90 11.76 -4.83 8.01
C ILE A 90 12.89 -5.27 7.08
N TRP A 91 13.82 -4.37 6.70
CA TRP A 91 14.93 -4.80 5.84
C TRP A 91 15.86 -5.76 6.60
N GLN A 92 16.17 -5.48 7.86
CA GLN A 92 16.97 -6.38 8.70
C GLN A 92 16.29 -7.73 8.87
N ARG A 93 14.99 -7.72 9.23
CA ARG A 93 14.20 -8.94 9.38
C ARG A 93 14.07 -9.72 8.07
N SER A 94 13.98 -9.05 6.93
CA SER A 94 13.93 -9.70 5.61
C SER A 94 15.24 -10.40 5.27
N VAL A 95 16.39 -9.80 5.59
CA VAL A 95 17.71 -10.44 5.43
C VAL A 95 17.84 -11.64 6.36
N ILE A 96 17.44 -11.50 7.63
CA ILE A 96 17.42 -12.61 8.59
C ILE A 96 16.52 -13.74 8.07
N ALA A 97 15.32 -13.44 7.57
CA ALA A 97 14.40 -14.43 7.01
C ALA A 97 14.99 -15.16 5.78
N VAL A 98 15.69 -14.44 4.90
CA VAL A 98 16.39 -15.04 3.75
C VAL A 98 17.46 -16.03 4.22
N TRP A 99 18.33 -15.63 5.16
CA TRP A 99 19.37 -16.53 5.66
C TRP A 99 18.81 -17.68 6.51
N ALA A 100 17.74 -17.45 7.26
CA ALA A 100 17.01 -18.51 7.96
C ALA A 100 16.43 -19.53 6.97
N ALA A 101 15.91 -19.09 5.82
CA ALA A 101 15.44 -20.00 4.76
C ALA A 101 16.59 -20.82 4.15
N VAL A 102 17.76 -20.22 3.94
CA VAL A 102 18.98 -20.93 3.48
C VAL A 102 19.40 -22.00 4.50
N VAL A 103 19.43 -21.64 5.79
CA VAL A 103 19.75 -22.58 6.87
C VAL A 103 18.71 -23.69 6.97
N ALA A 104 17.42 -23.37 6.89
CA ALA A 104 16.35 -24.36 6.91
C ALA A 104 16.45 -25.33 5.73
N LEU A 105 16.78 -24.82 4.53
CA LEU A 105 17.05 -25.66 3.36
C LEU A 105 18.25 -26.60 3.60
N ALA A 106 19.36 -26.09 4.15
CA ALA A 106 20.53 -26.90 4.48
C ALA A 106 20.21 -27.99 5.52
N LEU A 107 19.45 -27.67 6.56
CA LEU A 107 19.00 -28.63 7.56
C LEU A 107 18.07 -29.68 6.94
N GLY A 108 17.08 -29.27 6.15
CA GLY A 108 16.16 -30.20 5.46
C GLY A 108 16.89 -31.13 4.50
N GLN A 109 17.86 -30.62 3.74
CA GLN A 109 18.71 -31.44 2.87
C GLN A 109 19.60 -32.40 3.67
N SER A 110 20.13 -31.98 4.82
CA SER A 110 20.95 -32.82 5.70
C SER A 110 20.12 -33.95 6.31
N VAL A 111 18.91 -33.66 6.80
CA VAL A 111 17.99 -34.67 7.34
C VAL A 111 17.58 -35.66 6.26
N THR A 112 17.22 -35.19 5.07
CA THR A 112 16.85 -36.08 3.94
C THR A 112 18.05 -36.78 3.32
N ALA A 113 19.29 -36.41 3.67
CA ALA A 113 20.50 -37.15 3.30
C ALA A 113 20.74 -38.39 4.13
N ILE A 114 20.14 -38.47 5.31
CA ILE A 114 20.20 -39.66 6.15
C ILE A 114 19.50 -40.80 5.38
N GLY A 115 20.26 -41.85 5.05
CA GLY A 115 19.79 -43.00 4.27
C GLY A 115 19.90 -42.83 2.75
N ALA A 116 19.54 -41.67 2.19
CA ALA A 116 19.59 -41.45 0.73
C ALA A 116 20.97 -41.01 0.20
N GLY A 117 21.90 -40.63 1.08
CA GLY A 117 23.24 -40.15 0.72
C GLY A 117 23.25 -38.71 0.20
N TRP A 118 24.41 -38.05 0.19
CA TRP A 118 24.56 -36.67 -0.30
C TRP A 118 24.79 -36.63 -1.81
N THR A 119 24.06 -35.79 -2.54
CA THR A 119 24.09 -35.73 -4.01
C THR A 119 24.62 -34.39 -4.52
N ALA A 120 25.14 -34.37 -5.76
CA ALA A 120 25.58 -33.12 -6.42
C ALA A 120 24.45 -32.10 -6.55
N ALA A 121 23.21 -32.56 -6.77
CA ALA A 121 22.00 -31.73 -6.81
C ALA A 121 21.77 -30.94 -5.52
N ARG A 122 22.02 -31.56 -4.36
CA ARG A 122 21.90 -30.90 -3.06
C ARG A 122 22.96 -29.82 -2.90
N THR A 123 24.21 -30.12 -3.22
CA THR A 123 25.30 -29.13 -3.25
C THR A 123 24.94 -27.96 -4.18
N ALA A 124 24.48 -28.23 -5.39
CA ALA A 124 24.07 -27.21 -6.36
C ALA A 124 22.92 -26.35 -5.84
N GLY A 125 21.91 -26.96 -5.20
CA GLY A 125 20.80 -26.24 -4.57
C GLY A 125 21.23 -25.33 -3.42
N LEU A 126 22.17 -25.77 -2.58
CA LEU A 126 22.70 -24.93 -1.50
C LEU A 126 23.58 -23.80 -2.03
N LEU A 127 24.42 -24.06 -3.03
CA LEU A 127 25.22 -23.01 -3.68
C LEU A 127 24.32 -21.98 -4.35
N ALA A 128 23.25 -22.41 -5.04
CA ALA A 128 22.24 -21.53 -5.59
C ALA A 128 21.57 -20.68 -4.49
N ALA A 129 21.16 -21.30 -3.39
CA ALA A 129 20.50 -20.61 -2.28
C ALA A 129 21.43 -19.58 -1.60
N VAL A 130 22.70 -19.91 -1.41
CA VAL A 130 23.71 -18.99 -0.84
C VAL A 130 23.98 -17.82 -1.78
N LEU A 131 24.19 -18.07 -3.07
CA LEU A 131 24.38 -17.01 -4.07
C LEU A 131 23.16 -16.08 -4.13
N PHE A 132 21.97 -16.67 -4.14
CA PHE A 132 20.71 -15.93 -4.16
C PHE A 132 20.53 -15.10 -2.89
N GLY A 133 20.78 -15.69 -1.73
CA GLY A 133 20.74 -15.00 -0.44
C GLY A 133 21.73 -13.86 -0.34
N ALA A 134 22.94 -14.02 -0.89
CA ALA A 134 23.94 -12.97 -0.98
C ALA A 134 23.48 -11.82 -1.88
N LEU A 135 22.97 -12.14 -3.09
CA LEU A 135 22.46 -11.13 -4.03
C LEU A 135 21.29 -10.35 -3.43
N LEU A 136 20.32 -11.05 -2.83
CA LEU A 136 19.20 -10.44 -2.12
C LEU A 136 19.68 -9.57 -0.95
N THR A 137 20.69 -10.00 -0.20
CA THR A 137 21.28 -9.20 0.88
C THR A 137 21.90 -7.90 0.34
N VAL A 138 22.62 -7.96 -0.79
CA VAL A 138 23.18 -6.76 -1.45
C VAL A 138 22.05 -5.83 -1.89
N THR A 139 21.04 -6.35 -2.59
CA THR A 139 19.86 -5.57 -3.02
C THR A 139 19.14 -4.92 -1.82
N ALA A 140 18.96 -5.67 -0.73
CA ALA A 140 18.36 -5.17 0.50
C ALA A 140 19.15 -4.02 1.11
N ARG A 141 20.48 -4.12 1.12
CA ARG A 141 21.37 -3.06 1.63
C ARG A 141 21.32 -1.82 0.74
N LEU A 142 21.36 -1.98 -0.58
CA LEU A 142 21.27 -0.88 -1.54
C LEU A 142 19.92 -0.14 -1.44
N HIS A 143 18.84 -0.84 -1.09
CA HIS A 143 17.51 -0.28 -0.96
C HIS A 143 17.02 -0.13 0.49
N ARG A 144 17.92 -0.11 1.48
CA ARG A 144 17.57 -0.04 2.91
C ARG A 144 16.64 1.13 3.26
N ALA A 145 16.83 2.28 2.61
CA ALA A 145 16.01 3.48 2.82
C ALA A 145 14.55 3.32 2.35
N ARG A 146 14.25 2.31 1.52
CA ARG A 146 12.92 2.04 0.96
C ARG A 146 12.37 0.67 1.40
N GLY A 147 12.82 0.14 2.54
CA GLY A 147 12.38 -1.15 3.07
C GLY A 147 13.14 -2.37 2.54
N GLY A 148 14.31 -2.16 1.92
CA GLY A 148 15.20 -3.24 1.47
C GLY A 148 14.59 -4.10 0.38
N LEU A 149 14.38 -5.39 0.66
CA LEU A 149 13.79 -6.35 -0.29
C LEU A 149 12.36 -6.01 -0.70
N LEU A 150 11.64 -5.24 0.11
CA LEU A 150 10.28 -4.82 -0.21
C LEU A 150 10.25 -3.63 -1.18
N ALA A 151 11.36 -2.92 -1.39
CA ALA A 151 11.39 -1.71 -2.20
C ALA A 151 10.82 -1.88 -3.63
N PRO A 152 11.09 -2.98 -4.37
CA PRO A 152 10.50 -3.21 -5.68
C PRO A 152 8.99 -3.46 -5.63
N LEU A 153 8.49 -3.92 -4.49
CA LEU A 153 7.08 -4.26 -4.28
C LEU A 153 6.24 -3.05 -3.88
N ILE A 154 6.88 -1.98 -3.39
CA ILE A 154 6.20 -0.76 -2.99
C ILE A 154 5.83 0.07 -4.23
N GLY A 155 4.55 0.38 -4.36
CA GLY A 155 3.98 1.20 -5.42
C GLY A 155 4.24 2.69 -5.23
N GLU A 156 3.89 3.48 -6.24
CA GLU A 156 3.97 4.94 -6.23
C GLU A 156 3.10 5.57 -5.12
N ASP A 157 2.05 4.88 -4.69
CA ASP A 157 1.14 5.23 -3.59
C ASP A 157 1.63 4.78 -2.20
N ASN A 158 2.87 4.29 -2.09
CA ASN A 158 3.48 3.80 -0.85
C ASN A 158 2.81 2.55 -0.25
N ARG A 159 2.09 1.78 -1.06
CA ARG A 159 1.46 0.50 -0.68
C ARG A 159 2.19 -0.67 -1.32
N LEU A 160 2.06 -1.87 -0.77
CA LEU A 160 2.56 -3.07 -1.45
C LEU A 160 1.67 -3.42 -2.64
N SER A 161 2.28 -3.73 -3.79
CA SER A 161 1.56 -4.09 -5.01
C SER A 161 1.45 -5.62 -5.15
N THR A 162 0.22 -6.12 -5.17
CA THR A 162 -0.09 -7.54 -5.37
C THR A 162 0.53 -8.11 -6.65
N SER A 163 0.37 -7.42 -7.78
CA SER A 163 0.95 -7.89 -9.05
C SER A 163 2.47 -7.89 -9.09
N ARG A 164 3.12 -6.89 -8.49
CA ARG A 164 4.60 -6.90 -8.37
C ARG A 164 5.06 -8.03 -7.46
N ALA A 165 4.39 -8.28 -6.35
CA ALA A 165 4.74 -9.36 -5.42
C ALA A 165 4.65 -10.74 -6.09
N VAL A 166 3.55 -11.03 -6.78
CA VAL A 166 3.39 -12.29 -7.51
C VAL A 166 4.44 -12.43 -8.61
N ALA A 167 4.64 -11.40 -9.45
CA ALA A 167 5.62 -11.44 -10.53
C ALA A 167 7.06 -11.62 -10.01
N VAL A 168 7.46 -10.86 -8.99
CA VAL A 168 8.80 -11.00 -8.38
C VAL A 168 8.98 -12.40 -7.81
N THR A 169 7.98 -12.99 -7.15
CA THR A 169 8.09 -14.35 -6.60
C THR A 169 8.35 -15.38 -7.71
N TRP A 170 7.66 -15.28 -8.86
CA TRP A 170 7.92 -16.12 -10.04
C TRP A 170 9.29 -15.91 -10.65
N VAL A 171 9.74 -14.66 -10.79
CA VAL A 171 11.09 -14.34 -11.26
C VAL A 171 12.14 -14.98 -10.34
N LEU A 172 11.98 -14.85 -9.02
CA LEU A 172 12.92 -15.38 -8.05
C LEU A 172 12.97 -16.91 -8.10
N LEU A 173 11.81 -17.57 -8.22
CA LEU A 173 11.72 -19.02 -8.37
C LEU A 173 12.45 -19.52 -9.62
N VAL A 174 12.17 -18.91 -10.77
CA VAL A 174 12.76 -19.34 -12.05
C VAL A 174 14.27 -19.10 -12.05
N ALA A 175 14.71 -17.94 -11.53
CA ALA A 175 16.14 -17.65 -11.38
C ALA A 175 16.84 -18.68 -10.47
N TYR A 176 16.22 -19.04 -9.34
CA TYR A 176 16.73 -20.10 -8.47
C TYR A 176 16.81 -21.45 -9.19
N ALA A 177 15.75 -21.88 -9.89
CA ALA A 177 15.75 -23.14 -10.64
C ALA A 177 16.85 -23.20 -11.70
N VAL A 178 17.07 -22.11 -12.44
CA VAL A 178 18.14 -22.01 -13.45
C VAL A 178 19.52 -22.07 -12.78
N LEU A 179 19.72 -21.41 -11.63
CA LEU A 179 20.98 -21.47 -10.89
C LEU A 179 21.28 -22.89 -10.38
N VAL A 180 20.28 -23.62 -9.89
CA VAL A 180 20.43 -25.03 -9.48
C VAL A 180 20.99 -25.86 -10.64
N ILE A 181 20.36 -25.77 -11.81
CA ILE A 181 20.78 -26.52 -13.01
C ILE A 181 22.17 -26.06 -13.48
N ALA A 182 22.46 -24.76 -13.45
CA ALA A 182 23.76 -24.22 -13.83
C ALA A 182 24.90 -24.72 -12.91
N PHE A 183 24.67 -24.80 -11.60
CA PHE A 183 25.63 -25.37 -10.66
C PHE A 183 25.77 -26.89 -10.81
N GLU A 184 24.68 -27.61 -11.09
CA GLU A 184 24.78 -29.04 -11.44
C GLU A 184 25.62 -29.26 -12.70
N LEU A 185 25.45 -28.41 -13.71
CA LEU A 185 26.22 -28.48 -14.95
C LEU A 185 27.71 -28.20 -14.70
N ALA A 186 28.02 -27.21 -13.86
CA ALA A 186 29.39 -26.89 -13.47
C ALA A 186 30.06 -28.03 -12.68
N LEU A 187 29.31 -28.76 -11.87
CA LEU A 187 29.79 -29.91 -11.10
C LEU A 187 29.83 -31.21 -11.91
N ALA A 188 29.19 -31.27 -13.09
CA ALA A 188 29.10 -32.48 -13.89
C ALA A 188 30.43 -32.80 -14.59
N SER A 189 31.02 -33.95 -14.24
CA SER A 189 32.28 -34.44 -14.85
C SER A 189 32.05 -35.31 -16.10
N ALA A 190 30.91 -36.01 -16.19
CA ALA A 190 30.61 -36.93 -17.28
C ALA A 190 29.85 -36.25 -18.45
N PRO A 191 30.21 -36.50 -19.72
CA PRO A 191 29.53 -35.93 -20.89
C PRO A 191 28.01 -36.21 -20.93
N SER A 192 27.60 -37.45 -20.71
CA SER A 192 26.17 -37.86 -20.73
C SER A 192 25.31 -37.14 -19.67
N ARG A 193 25.90 -36.79 -18.51
CA ARG A 193 25.21 -36.01 -17.48
C ARG A 193 25.03 -34.56 -17.92
N ARG A 194 26.01 -33.97 -18.63
CA ARG A 194 25.89 -32.61 -19.18
C ARG A 194 24.79 -32.54 -20.22
N ASP A 195 24.74 -33.51 -21.13
CA ASP A 195 23.70 -33.59 -22.17
C ASP A 195 22.30 -33.67 -21.54
N THR A 196 22.14 -34.50 -20.50
CA THR A 196 20.86 -34.62 -19.76
C THR A 196 20.42 -33.29 -19.13
N LEU A 197 21.35 -32.52 -18.56
CA LEU A 197 21.08 -31.23 -17.93
C LEU A 197 20.74 -30.15 -18.97
N ILE A 198 21.43 -30.16 -20.11
CA ILE A 198 21.15 -29.27 -21.24
C ILE A 198 19.75 -29.58 -21.81
N ASP A 199 19.42 -30.86 -22.02
CA ASP A 199 18.08 -31.31 -22.39
C ASP A 199 17.03 -30.94 -21.33
N GLY A 200 17.43 -30.89 -20.06
CA GLY A 200 16.61 -30.45 -18.93
C GLY A 200 16.18 -28.98 -19.01
N LEU A 201 16.93 -28.15 -19.74
CA LEU A 201 16.58 -26.75 -20.06
C LEU A 201 15.69 -26.62 -21.30
N GLY A 202 15.35 -27.74 -21.96
CA GLY A 202 14.53 -27.75 -23.16
C GLY A 202 13.18 -27.06 -22.97
N LEU A 203 12.81 -26.18 -23.92
CA LEU A 203 11.58 -25.38 -23.89
C LEU A 203 10.31 -26.22 -23.70
N ALA A 204 10.26 -27.42 -24.26
CA ALA A 204 9.10 -28.30 -24.14
C ALA A 204 8.74 -28.64 -22.68
N ARG A 205 9.74 -28.70 -21.79
CA ARG A 205 9.57 -29.01 -20.36
C ARG A 205 9.35 -27.76 -19.50
N GLY A 206 9.87 -26.61 -19.95
CA GLY A 206 9.75 -25.32 -19.26
C GLY A 206 8.57 -24.46 -19.71
N ALA A 207 7.83 -24.86 -20.75
CA ALA A 207 6.83 -24.01 -21.40
C ALA A 207 5.79 -23.48 -20.42
N GLY A 208 5.16 -24.33 -19.60
CA GLY A 208 4.14 -23.90 -18.64
C GLY A 208 4.68 -22.90 -17.60
N LEU A 209 5.88 -23.15 -17.07
CA LEU A 209 6.55 -22.26 -16.12
C LEU A 209 6.89 -20.89 -16.75
N LEU A 210 7.46 -20.90 -17.96
CA LEU A 210 7.81 -19.69 -18.69
C LEU A 210 6.56 -18.90 -19.11
N SER A 211 5.47 -19.58 -19.48
CA SER A 211 4.19 -18.94 -19.76
C SER A 211 3.62 -18.22 -18.54
N VAL A 212 3.66 -18.86 -17.35
CA VAL A 212 3.21 -18.22 -16.10
C VAL A 212 4.11 -17.04 -15.73
N LEU A 213 5.43 -17.19 -15.86
CA LEU A 213 6.38 -16.09 -15.63
C LEU A 213 6.09 -14.91 -16.57
N ALA A 214 5.99 -15.18 -17.87
CA ALA A 214 5.73 -14.16 -18.88
C ALA A 214 4.39 -13.45 -18.61
N LEU A 215 3.34 -14.21 -18.29
CA LEU A 215 2.02 -13.68 -18.00
C LEU A 215 2.01 -12.82 -16.73
N THR A 216 2.58 -13.29 -15.63
CA THR A 216 2.59 -12.53 -14.37
C THR A 216 3.40 -11.24 -14.49
N CYS A 217 4.53 -11.27 -15.22
CA CYS A 217 5.29 -10.06 -15.58
C CYS A 217 4.47 -9.11 -16.46
N ALA A 218 3.80 -9.63 -17.50
CA ALA A 218 2.96 -8.81 -18.38
C ALA A 218 1.80 -8.15 -17.61
N ILE A 219 1.14 -8.87 -16.71
CA ILE A 219 0.07 -8.35 -15.86
C ILE A 219 0.59 -7.29 -14.88
N ALA A 220 1.77 -7.47 -14.29
CA ALA A 220 2.37 -6.46 -13.43
C ALA A 220 2.62 -5.13 -14.18
N VAL A 221 3.10 -5.20 -15.42
CA VAL A 221 3.30 -4.02 -16.28
C VAL A 221 1.97 -3.44 -16.74
N ALA A 222 1.03 -4.27 -17.18
CA ALA A 222 -0.27 -3.85 -17.68
C ALA A 222 -1.10 -3.13 -16.60
N VAL A 223 -1.18 -3.69 -15.39
CA VAL A 223 -1.88 -3.05 -14.27
C VAL A 223 -1.23 -1.72 -13.91
N ARG A 224 0.11 -1.65 -13.83
CA ARG A 224 0.80 -0.37 -13.56
C ARG A 224 0.44 0.67 -14.61
N ARG A 225 0.44 0.30 -15.89
CA ARG A 225 0.09 1.19 -17.00
C ARG A 225 -1.36 1.66 -16.93
N VAL A 226 -2.30 0.74 -16.71
CA VAL A 226 -3.73 1.04 -16.61
C VAL A 226 -4.02 1.97 -15.43
N VAL A 227 -3.50 1.66 -14.24
CA VAL A 227 -3.69 2.49 -13.04
C VAL A 227 -3.11 3.88 -13.27
N ALA A 228 -1.88 3.99 -13.78
CA ALA A 228 -1.25 5.28 -14.07
C ALA A 228 -2.08 6.13 -15.05
N LEU A 229 -2.54 5.53 -16.16
CA LEU A 229 -3.36 6.22 -17.15
C LEU A 229 -4.71 6.66 -16.57
N ARG A 230 -5.34 5.84 -15.73
CA ARG A 230 -6.65 6.16 -15.13
C ARG A 230 -6.55 7.22 -14.03
N VAL A 231 -5.44 7.28 -13.30
CA VAL A 231 -5.14 8.36 -12.37
C VAL A 231 -4.94 9.68 -13.13
N VAL A 232 -4.10 9.68 -14.18
CA VAL A 232 -3.89 10.87 -15.03
C VAL A 232 -5.18 11.33 -15.70
N ALA A 233 -6.02 10.40 -16.16
CA ALA A 233 -7.31 10.68 -16.75
C ALA A 233 -8.41 11.04 -15.73
N ARG A 234 -8.07 11.20 -14.43
CA ARG A 234 -8.99 11.51 -13.33
C ARG A 234 -10.17 10.54 -13.20
N ARG A 235 -10.02 9.29 -13.67
CA ARG A 235 -11.03 8.22 -13.56
C ARG A 235 -10.83 7.37 -12.30
N LEU A 236 -9.66 7.45 -11.69
CA LEU A 236 -9.29 6.73 -10.48
C LEU A 236 -8.57 7.70 -9.54
N GLN A 237 -8.90 7.65 -8.25
CA GLN A 237 -8.26 8.43 -7.21
C GLN A 237 -7.38 7.52 -6.36
N LYS A 238 -6.10 7.88 -6.21
CA LYS A 238 -5.14 7.16 -5.35
C LYS A 238 -4.53 8.13 -4.35
N VAL A 239 -4.74 7.87 -3.08
CA VAL A 239 -4.09 8.60 -1.99
C VAL A 239 -2.89 7.82 -1.50
N ARG A 240 -1.75 8.51 -1.39
CA ARG A 240 -0.52 7.94 -0.86
C ARG A 240 -0.72 7.52 0.60
N ALA A 241 -0.49 6.24 0.89
CA ALA A 241 -0.52 5.70 2.23
C ALA A 241 0.67 6.19 3.06
N ASP A 242 0.49 6.36 4.37
CA ASP A 242 1.58 6.82 5.25
C ASP A 242 2.67 5.75 5.39
N ARG A 243 2.29 4.47 5.30
CA ARG A 243 3.21 3.32 5.35
C ARG A 243 2.65 2.12 4.61
N PRO A 244 3.52 1.28 4.00
CA PRO A 244 3.11 0.01 3.42
C PRO A 244 2.68 -0.98 4.50
N ARG A 245 1.70 -1.83 4.19
CA ARG A 245 1.21 -2.89 5.08
C ARG A 245 1.17 -4.20 4.32
N LEU A 246 1.47 -5.32 4.99
CA LEU A 246 1.32 -6.65 4.38
C LEU A 246 -0.13 -6.93 3.94
N ALA A 247 -1.10 -6.37 4.66
CA ALA A 247 -2.51 -6.43 4.29
C ALA A 247 -2.79 -5.83 2.91
N ASP A 248 -1.97 -4.90 2.40
CA ASP A 248 -2.15 -4.30 1.07
C ASP A 248 -2.07 -5.33 -0.07
N LEU A 249 -1.47 -6.50 0.17
CA LEU A 249 -1.44 -7.59 -0.81
C LEU A 249 -2.80 -8.27 -0.98
N LEU A 250 -3.68 -8.16 0.02
CA LEU A 250 -4.94 -8.89 0.14
C LEU A 250 -6.16 -7.96 0.27
N CYS A 251 -5.93 -6.68 0.54
CA CYS A 251 -6.97 -5.69 0.78
C CYS A 251 -6.98 -4.61 -0.30
N ASP A 252 -8.16 -4.03 -0.51
CA ASP A 252 -8.35 -2.81 -1.28
C ASP A 252 -7.73 -1.60 -0.56
N ASP A 253 -7.77 -0.44 -1.22
CA ASP A 253 -7.17 0.78 -0.69
C ASP A 253 -7.81 1.27 0.63
N SER A 254 -9.04 0.83 0.90
CA SER A 254 -9.79 1.12 2.13
C SER A 254 -9.52 0.11 3.24
N GLY A 255 -8.70 -0.90 2.99
CA GLY A 255 -8.37 -1.96 3.94
C GLY A 255 -9.37 -3.12 3.99
N ARG A 256 -10.35 -3.17 3.07
CA ARG A 256 -11.32 -4.27 2.98
C ARG A 256 -10.73 -5.41 2.16
N GLY A 257 -11.02 -6.66 2.52
CA GLY A 257 -10.55 -7.82 1.75
C GLY A 257 -11.01 -7.74 0.29
N SER A 258 -10.06 -7.85 -0.65
CA SER A 258 -10.32 -7.77 -2.09
C SER A 258 -10.32 -9.17 -2.67
N PHE A 259 -11.47 -9.65 -3.14
CA PHE A 259 -11.58 -10.99 -3.72
C PHE A 259 -10.58 -11.19 -4.86
N ALA A 260 -10.47 -10.21 -5.76
CA ALA A 260 -9.59 -10.25 -6.92
C ALA A 260 -8.10 -10.34 -6.54
N ASP A 261 -7.69 -9.66 -5.46
CA ASP A 261 -6.32 -9.67 -4.97
C ASP A 261 -6.03 -10.98 -4.21
N VAL A 262 -6.93 -11.39 -3.31
CA VAL A 262 -6.80 -12.61 -2.50
C VAL A 262 -6.70 -13.86 -3.38
N GLN A 263 -7.61 -14.02 -4.34
CA GLN A 263 -7.61 -15.19 -5.22
C GLN A 263 -6.32 -15.27 -6.06
N TYR A 264 -5.79 -14.12 -6.50
CA TYR A 264 -4.57 -14.07 -7.31
C TYR A 264 -3.33 -14.48 -6.52
N VAL A 265 -3.21 -13.98 -5.29
CA VAL A 265 -2.13 -14.39 -4.38
C VAL A 265 -2.24 -15.87 -4.04
N LEU A 266 -3.44 -16.36 -3.70
CA LEU A 266 -3.66 -17.75 -3.29
C LEU A 266 -3.36 -18.73 -4.42
N VAL A 267 -3.92 -18.52 -5.61
CA VAL A 267 -3.67 -19.37 -6.79
C VAL A 267 -2.20 -19.33 -7.18
N GLY A 268 -1.58 -18.14 -7.16
CA GLY A 268 -0.14 -17.99 -7.40
C GLY A 268 0.71 -18.77 -6.39
N ALA A 269 0.36 -18.72 -5.10
CA ALA A 269 1.06 -19.44 -4.05
C ALA A 269 0.93 -20.97 -4.18
N VAL A 270 -0.26 -21.49 -4.52
CA VAL A 270 -0.46 -22.93 -4.75
C VAL A 270 0.39 -23.42 -5.92
N ALA A 271 0.38 -22.70 -7.04
CA ALA A 271 1.19 -23.04 -8.20
C ALA A 271 2.70 -22.96 -7.87
N MET A 272 3.12 -21.94 -7.12
CA MET A 272 4.50 -21.79 -6.64
C MET A 272 4.96 -22.98 -5.80
N VAL A 273 4.15 -23.41 -4.82
CA VAL A 273 4.45 -24.56 -3.97
C VAL A 273 4.56 -25.83 -4.80
N PHE A 274 3.63 -26.05 -5.73
CA PHE A 274 3.68 -27.18 -6.65
C PHE A 274 4.98 -27.19 -7.46
N THR A 275 5.37 -26.04 -8.04
CA THR A 275 6.61 -25.90 -8.81
C THR A 275 7.86 -26.16 -7.98
N LEU A 276 7.90 -25.68 -6.73
CA LEU A 276 8.99 -25.97 -5.79
C LEU A 276 9.11 -27.47 -5.49
N VAL A 277 7.99 -28.17 -5.30
CA VAL A 277 7.98 -29.62 -5.10
C VAL A 277 8.49 -30.35 -6.34
N CYS A 278 8.10 -29.90 -7.54
CA CYS A 278 8.62 -30.45 -8.80
C CYS A 278 10.14 -30.28 -8.91
N LEU A 279 10.66 -29.08 -8.59
CA LEU A 279 12.10 -28.81 -8.58
C LEU A 279 12.84 -29.70 -7.57
N ALA A 280 12.29 -29.85 -6.36
CA ALA A 280 12.91 -30.66 -5.31
C ALA A 280 12.95 -32.15 -5.68
N ARG A 281 11.96 -32.65 -6.44
CA ARG A 281 11.88 -34.05 -6.87
C ARG A 281 12.74 -34.36 -8.11
N ARG A 282 12.94 -33.39 -9.00
CA ARG A 282 13.68 -33.54 -10.26
C ARG A 282 14.56 -32.32 -10.52
N PRO A 283 15.66 -32.13 -9.76
CA PRO A 283 16.50 -30.95 -9.83
C PRO A 283 17.29 -30.83 -11.16
N GLU A 284 17.42 -31.91 -11.90
CA GLU A 284 18.15 -31.98 -13.17
C GLU A 284 17.46 -31.29 -14.37
N ARG A 285 16.26 -30.74 -14.17
CA ARG A 285 15.46 -30.15 -15.25
C ARG A 285 14.57 -29.03 -14.73
N LEU A 286 14.14 -28.16 -15.64
CA LEU A 286 13.17 -27.13 -15.28
C LEU A 286 11.86 -27.79 -14.78
N PRO A 287 11.23 -27.22 -13.74
CA PRO A 287 9.95 -27.71 -13.25
C PRO A 287 8.88 -27.70 -14.34
N ASP A 288 8.38 -28.90 -14.65
CA ASP A 288 7.29 -29.09 -15.59
C ASP A 288 5.97 -28.74 -14.89
N LEU A 289 5.44 -27.55 -15.19
CA LEU A 289 4.18 -27.07 -14.64
C LEU A 289 3.03 -27.53 -15.56
N PRO A 290 2.11 -28.40 -15.09
CA PRO A 290 0.98 -28.86 -15.88
C PRO A 290 0.18 -27.69 -16.43
N TRP A 291 -0.22 -27.79 -17.71
CA TRP A 291 -1.02 -26.75 -18.37
C TRP A 291 -2.31 -26.43 -17.61
N GLY A 292 -2.94 -27.39 -16.93
CA GLY A 292 -4.10 -27.13 -16.08
C GLY A 292 -3.82 -26.10 -14.97
N LEU A 293 -2.67 -26.21 -14.30
CA LEU A 293 -2.25 -25.21 -13.30
C LEU A 293 -1.86 -23.89 -13.95
N ALA A 294 -1.15 -23.92 -15.09
CA ALA A 294 -0.80 -22.70 -15.81
C ALA A 294 -2.05 -21.93 -16.26
N LEU A 295 -3.08 -22.62 -16.77
CA LEU A 295 -4.37 -22.05 -17.14
C LEU A 295 -5.12 -21.50 -15.92
N LEU A 296 -5.07 -22.18 -14.77
CA LEU A 296 -5.66 -21.66 -13.53
C LEU A 296 -5.01 -20.34 -13.11
N VAL A 297 -3.67 -20.26 -13.14
CA VAL A 297 -2.96 -19.00 -12.89
C VAL A 297 -3.37 -17.94 -13.92
N ALA A 298 -3.55 -18.31 -15.18
CA ALA A 298 -3.94 -17.38 -16.22
C ALA A 298 -5.33 -16.79 -16.02
N VAL A 299 -6.33 -17.63 -15.73
CA VAL A 299 -7.69 -17.20 -15.39
C VAL A 299 -7.66 -16.27 -14.18
N SER A 300 -6.93 -16.67 -13.14
CA SER A 300 -6.76 -15.88 -11.92
C SER A 300 -6.14 -14.49 -12.20
N ALA A 301 -5.13 -14.44 -13.07
CA ALA A 301 -4.47 -13.19 -13.47
C ALA A 301 -5.39 -12.26 -14.28
N VAL A 302 -6.22 -12.83 -15.16
CA VAL A 302 -7.24 -12.08 -15.92
C VAL A 302 -8.32 -11.53 -14.98
N THR A 303 -8.81 -12.33 -14.02
CA THR A 303 -9.77 -11.87 -13.01
C THR A 303 -9.20 -10.72 -12.17
N TYR A 304 -7.94 -10.82 -11.75
CA TYR A 304 -7.25 -9.74 -11.05
C TYR A 304 -7.15 -8.47 -11.89
N PHE A 305 -6.72 -8.60 -13.15
CA PHE A 305 -6.62 -7.47 -14.06
C PHE A 305 -7.98 -6.81 -14.31
N ALA A 306 -9.03 -7.61 -14.55
CA ALA A 306 -10.39 -7.12 -14.71
C ALA A 306 -10.88 -6.37 -13.46
N GLY A 307 -10.58 -6.89 -12.27
CA GLY A 307 -10.85 -6.20 -10.99
C GLY A 307 -10.18 -4.82 -10.93
N LYS A 308 -8.87 -4.74 -11.19
CA LYS A 308 -8.14 -3.46 -11.23
C LYS A 308 -8.64 -2.50 -12.32
N TYR A 309 -9.10 -3.04 -13.44
CA TYR A 309 -9.69 -2.23 -14.51
C TYR A 309 -11.08 -1.71 -14.14
N ALA A 310 -11.85 -2.45 -13.36
CA ALA A 310 -13.20 -2.07 -12.92
C ALA A 310 -13.20 -1.07 -11.75
N GLU A 311 -12.11 -0.96 -10.98
CA GLU A 311 -12.00 -0.01 -9.86
C GLU A 311 -12.39 1.41 -10.31
N GLY A 312 -13.42 2.00 -9.71
CA GLY A 312 -13.84 3.38 -9.98
C GLY A 312 -13.37 4.33 -8.89
N GLY A 313 -13.57 5.62 -9.12
CA GLY A 313 -13.39 6.60 -8.05
C GLY A 313 -13.37 8.02 -8.55
N ARG A 314 -14.07 8.39 -9.61
CA ARG A 314 -14.19 9.80 -10.00
C ARG A 314 -15.20 10.48 -9.05
N PRO A 315 -14.89 11.65 -8.47
CA PRO A 315 -15.87 12.39 -7.68
C PRO A 315 -16.97 12.93 -8.60
N VAL A 316 -18.22 12.73 -8.22
CA VAL A 316 -19.40 13.22 -8.96
C VAL A 316 -20.36 13.86 -7.99
N VAL A 317 -20.74 15.11 -8.27
CA VAL A 317 -21.82 15.81 -7.56
C VAL A 317 -23.12 15.51 -8.32
N PHE A 318 -24.12 15.01 -7.61
CA PHE A 318 -25.45 14.76 -8.15
C PHE A 318 -26.38 15.95 -7.92
N SER A 319 -26.31 16.57 -6.74
CA SER A 319 -27.11 17.73 -6.40
C SER A 319 -26.46 18.57 -5.32
N VAL A 320 -26.85 19.85 -5.28
CA VAL A 320 -26.51 20.80 -4.23
C VAL A 320 -27.81 21.42 -3.74
N VAL A 321 -28.06 21.35 -2.45
CA VAL A 321 -29.29 21.86 -1.83
C VAL A 321 -28.95 22.66 -0.57
N ARG A 322 -29.85 23.53 -0.12
CA ARG A 322 -29.75 24.18 1.18
C ARG A 322 -29.84 23.10 2.28
N ALA A 323 -28.88 23.09 3.21
CA ALA A 323 -28.94 22.23 4.38
C ALA A 323 -30.07 22.73 5.29
N ARG A 324 -30.97 21.84 5.68
CA ARG A 324 -32.20 22.19 6.38
C ARG A 324 -32.15 21.71 7.83
N GLU A 325 -32.47 22.60 8.76
CA GLU A 325 -32.80 22.21 10.14
C GLU A 325 -34.29 21.85 10.27
N ALA A 326 -34.61 20.97 11.22
CA ALA A 326 -35.99 20.54 11.43
C ALA A 326 -36.88 21.73 11.86
N GLY A 327 -37.73 22.20 10.93
CA GLY A 327 -38.61 23.36 11.14
C GLY A 327 -38.42 24.47 10.10
N ASP A 328 -37.32 24.45 9.35
CA ASP A 328 -37.06 25.44 8.29
C ASP A 328 -38.02 25.31 7.10
N LEU A 329 -38.38 26.46 6.54
CA LEU A 329 -39.13 26.59 5.28
C LEU A 329 -38.19 26.43 4.08
N ASP A 330 -38.76 26.01 2.95
CA ASP A 330 -38.04 25.98 1.68
C ASP A 330 -37.72 27.42 1.24
N ALA A 331 -36.43 27.68 1.03
CA ALA A 331 -35.90 28.99 0.67
C ALA A 331 -34.75 28.83 -0.33
N PRO A 332 -34.48 29.87 -1.16
CA PRO A 332 -33.29 29.88 -2.01
C PRO A 332 -32.02 29.83 -1.15
N ILE A 333 -30.91 29.40 -1.75
CA ILE A 333 -29.60 29.39 -1.09
C ILE A 333 -29.15 30.84 -0.92
N ARG A 334 -28.76 31.22 0.29
CA ARG A 334 -28.21 32.55 0.59
C ARG A 334 -26.75 32.48 1.01
N THR A 335 -26.08 33.63 0.96
CA THR A 335 -24.78 33.76 1.63
C THR A 335 -24.93 33.47 3.13
N GLY A 336 -23.97 32.73 3.70
CA GLY A 336 -24.01 32.27 5.09
C GLY A 336 -24.86 31.03 5.38
N ASP A 337 -25.72 30.59 4.46
CA ASP A 337 -26.43 29.31 4.62
C ASP A 337 -25.44 28.13 4.52
N ASP A 338 -25.73 27.05 5.24
CA ASP A 338 -25.10 25.76 4.96
C ASP A 338 -25.73 25.12 3.72
N ILE A 339 -24.92 24.57 2.83
CA ILE A 339 -25.36 23.76 1.70
C ILE A 339 -24.95 22.31 1.90
N GLU A 340 -25.83 21.39 1.48
CA GLU A 340 -25.60 19.97 1.40
C GLU A 340 -25.31 19.59 -0.06
N ILE A 341 -24.10 19.07 -0.29
CA ILE A 341 -23.62 18.60 -1.58
C ILE A 341 -23.69 17.08 -1.57
N ARG A 342 -24.56 16.52 -2.41
CA ARG A 342 -24.78 15.07 -2.53
C ARG A 342 -24.10 14.51 -3.75
N GLY A 343 -23.47 13.36 -3.61
CA GLY A 343 -22.69 12.77 -4.67
C GLY A 343 -22.08 11.42 -4.31
N THR A 344 -20.93 11.12 -4.91
CA THR A 344 -20.14 9.93 -4.64
C THR A 344 -18.67 10.17 -4.96
N GLY A 345 -17.77 9.43 -4.32
CA GLY A 345 -16.34 9.52 -4.56
C GLY A 345 -15.70 10.79 -3.99
N PHE A 346 -16.36 11.44 -3.01
CA PHE A 346 -15.81 12.60 -2.32
C PHE A 346 -14.66 12.23 -1.41
N VAL A 347 -14.70 11.02 -0.81
CA VAL A 347 -13.63 10.49 0.03
C VAL A 347 -12.94 9.35 -0.73
N PRO A 348 -11.77 9.60 -1.34
CA PRO A 348 -11.05 8.57 -2.07
C PRO A 348 -10.77 7.34 -1.20
N PRO A 349 -10.71 6.13 -1.78
CA PRO A 349 -10.28 4.94 -1.06
C PRO A 349 -8.94 5.16 -0.32
N GLY A 350 -8.92 4.89 0.98
CA GLY A 350 -7.77 5.14 1.85
C GLY A 350 -7.57 6.59 2.33
N ALA A 351 -8.49 7.50 2.00
CA ALA A 351 -8.50 8.88 2.49
C ALA A 351 -9.39 9.09 3.72
N GLY A 352 -9.80 8.01 4.40
CA GLY A 352 -10.67 8.07 5.58
C GLY A 352 -9.99 8.55 6.86
N SER A 353 -8.67 8.80 6.85
CA SER A 353 -7.99 9.36 8.00
C SER A 353 -8.33 10.84 8.18
N PRO A 354 -8.44 11.33 9.43
CA PRO A 354 -8.88 12.71 9.69
C PRO A 354 -8.02 13.78 8.98
N ASP A 355 -6.72 13.53 8.84
CA ASP A 355 -5.79 14.45 8.16
C ASP A 355 -6.04 14.55 6.65
N ARG A 356 -6.66 13.53 6.05
CA ARG A 356 -7.05 13.49 4.63
C ARG A 356 -8.44 14.04 4.44
N LEU A 357 -9.36 13.74 5.36
CA LEU A 357 -10.69 14.35 5.39
C LEU A 357 -10.61 15.89 5.46
N ALA A 358 -9.70 16.44 6.27
CA ALA A 358 -9.46 17.88 6.37
C ALA A 358 -8.92 18.54 5.08
N ARG A 359 -8.51 17.76 4.07
CA ARG A 359 -8.03 18.27 2.78
C ARG A 359 -9.13 18.39 1.73
N LEU A 360 -10.35 17.94 2.03
CA LEU A 360 -11.46 18.16 1.13
C LEU A 360 -11.78 19.66 1.07
N VAL A 361 -11.97 20.14 -0.15
CA VAL A 361 -12.30 21.53 -0.44
C VAL A 361 -13.49 21.56 -1.39
N VAL A 362 -14.40 22.49 -1.16
CA VAL A 362 -15.46 22.83 -2.12
C VAL A 362 -15.11 24.18 -2.73
N ARG A 363 -15.01 24.22 -4.05
CA ARG A 363 -14.92 25.47 -4.78
C ARG A 363 -16.33 25.96 -5.10
N ILE A 364 -16.69 27.12 -4.57
CA ILE A 364 -17.97 27.81 -4.82
C ILE A 364 -17.62 29.10 -5.58
N GLY A 365 -17.84 29.09 -6.88
CA GLY A 365 -17.38 30.15 -7.77
C GLY A 365 -15.86 30.27 -7.77
N THR A 366 -15.34 31.40 -7.30
CA THR A 366 -13.91 31.67 -7.15
C THR A 366 -13.37 31.34 -5.76
N VAL A 367 -14.24 31.05 -4.79
CA VAL A 367 -13.87 30.86 -3.38
C VAL A 367 -13.65 29.38 -3.07
N HIS A 368 -12.59 29.08 -2.32
CA HIS A 368 -12.27 27.73 -1.85
C HIS A 368 -12.63 27.60 -0.37
N VAL A 369 -13.55 26.68 -0.08
CA VAL A 369 -14.07 26.43 1.27
C VAL A 369 -13.58 25.08 1.74
N HIS A 370 -12.85 25.04 2.85
CA HIS A 370 -12.48 23.77 3.48
C HIS A 370 -13.73 23.11 4.06
N VAL A 371 -13.90 21.80 3.81
CA VAL A 371 -15.03 21.07 4.36
C VAL A 371 -14.82 20.90 5.87
N PRO A 372 -15.69 21.42 6.74
CA PRO A 372 -15.48 21.37 8.18
C PRO A 372 -15.59 19.94 8.70
N LEU A 373 -14.65 19.55 9.56
CA LEU A 373 -14.72 18.30 10.31
C LEU A 373 -15.77 18.43 11.40
N ILE A 374 -16.90 17.72 11.26
CA ILE A 374 -17.97 17.68 12.27
C ILE A 374 -17.85 16.35 13.03
N PRO A 375 -17.29 16.35 14.25
CA PRO A 375 -17.06 15.12 15.01
C PRO A 375 -18.39 14.55 15.53
N VAL A 376 -18.49 13.23 15.51
CA VAL A 376 -19.55 12.47 16.19
C VAL A 376 -18.91 11.29 16.92
N PRO A 377 -19.55 10.71 17.94
CA PRO A 377 -19.01 9.53 18.60
C PRO A 377 -18.62 8.45 17.59
N GLY A 378 -17.36 8.06 17.58
CA GLY A 378 -16.83 7.04 16.66
C GLY A 378 -16.36 7.54 15.28
N GLY A 379 -16.59 8.81 14.89
CA GLY A 379 -16.20 9.28 13.56
C GLY A 379 -16.52 10.74 13.26
N PHE A 380 -16.94 10.99 12.02
CA PHE A 380 -17.32 12.31 11.53
C PHE A 380 -18.64 12.21 10.79
N ALA A 381 -19.56 13.14 11.05
CA ALA A 381 -20.76 13.32 10.25
C ALA A 381 -20.48 14.09 8.96
N ASN A 382 -19.38 14.85 8.91
CA ASN A 382 -18.90 15.59 7.75
C ASN A 382 -17.37 15.68 7.81
N PRO A 383 -16.64 15.45 6.70
CA PRO A 383 -17.10 14.98 5.39
C PRO A 383 -17.44 13.48 5.34
N THR A 384 -18.34 13.09 4.43
CA THR A 384 -18.60 11.69 4.07
C THR A 384 -18.37 11.45 2.56
N ASP A 385 -18.34 10.19 2.11
CA ASP A 385 -18.14 9.89 0.68
C ASP A 385 -19.29 10.35 -0.21
N THR A 386 -20.49 10.47 0.36
CA THR A 386 -21.72 10.76 -0.40
C THR A 386 -22.33 12.12 -0.10
N VAL A 387 -21.97 12.75 1.01
CA VAL A 387 -22.54 14.02 1.47
C VAL A 387 -21.44 14.91 2.07
N LEU A 388 -21.42 16.17 1.66
CA LEU A 388 -20.62 17.23 2.25
C LEU A 388 -21.53 18.38 2.68
N THR A 389 -21.32 18.91 3.86
CA THR A 389 -21.98 20.12 4.34
C THR A 389 -20.95 21.24 4.45
N VAL A 390 -21.18 22.35 3.77
CA VAL A 390 -20.28 23.52 3.79
C VAL A 390 -21.07 24.82 3.88
N PRO A 391 -20.58 25.83 4.60
CA PRO A 391 -21.19 27.15 4.57
C PRO A 391 -20.93 27.83 3.23
N VAL A 392 -21.89 28.60 2.73
CA VAL A 392 -21.70 29.52 1.60
C VAL A 392 -20.98 30.77 2.12
N PRO A 393 -19.74 31.06 1.69
CA PRO A 393 -19.01 32.23 2.15
C PRO A 393 -19.70 33.53 1.72
N VAL A 394 -19.53 34.58 2.53
CA VAL A 394 -20.07 35.91 2.22
C VAL A 394 -19.38 36.57 1.03
N GLU A 395 -18.19 36.08 0.67
CA GLU A 395 -17.42 36.53 -0.48
C GLU A 395 -17.94 35.96 -1.82
N VAL A 396 -18.92 35.05 -1.79
CA VAL A 396 -19.55 34.52 -3.00
C VAL A 396 -20.53 35.55 -3.57
N GLU A 397 -20.30 35.96 -4.82
CA GLU A 397 -21.19 36.88 -5.52
C GLU A 397 -22.58 36.24 -5.73
N PRO A 398 -23.68 36.97 -5.45
CA PRO A 398 -25.03 36.52 -5.75
C PRO A 398 -25.21 36.23 -7.25
N GLY A 399 -26.01 35.22 -7.55
CA GLY A 399 -26.38 34.79 -8.89
C GLY A 399 -25.98 33.34 -9.19
N ARG A 400 -25.75 33.04 -10.47
CA ARG A 400 -25.43 31.68 -10.92
C ARG A 400 -23.97 31.35 -10.64
N VAL A 401 -23.73 30.45 -9.70
CA VAL A 401 -22.40 30.07 -9.22
C VAL A 401 -22.14 28.59 -9.45
N GLU A 402 -20.93 28.24 -9.85
CA GLU A 402 -20.51 26.83 -9.97
C GLU A 402 -20.00 26.27 -8.66
N VAL A 403 -20.45 25.07 -8.30
CA VAL A 403 -19.95 24.27 -7.18
C VAL A 403 -19.17 23.08 -7.69
N GLN A 404 -17.95 22.91 -7.17
CA GLN A 404 -17.07 21.78 -7.48
C GLN A 404 -16.44 21.23 -6.21
N VAL A 405 -16.34 19.91 -6.10
CA VAL A 405 -15.66 19.22 -5.00
C VAL A 405 -14.24 18.87 -5.44
N VAL A 406 -13.27 19.24 -4.62
CA VAL A 406 -11.86 18.86 -4.73
C VAL A 406 -11.52 17.90 -3.59
N THR A 407 -11.19 16.67 -3.93
CA THR A 407 -10.92 15.62 -2.94
C THR A 407 -9.51 15.70 -2.38
N ALA A 408 -9.24 14.90 -1.34
CA ALA A 408 -7.89 14.71 -0.79
C ALA A 408 -6.86 14.14 -1.78
N ALA A 409 -7.30 13.55 -2.90
CA ALA A 409 -6.44 13.08 -3.98
C ALA A 409 -6.17 14.14 -5.06
N GLY A 410 -6.76 15.34 -4.93
CA GLY A 410 -6.74 16.40 -5.95
C GLY A 410 -7.69 16.10 -7.13
N GLY A 411 -8.63 15.18 -6.97
CA GLY A 411 -9.66 14.92 -7.97
C GLY A 411 -10.73 16.00 -7.91
N GLU A 412 -11.06 16.58 -9.06
CA GLU A 412 -12.12 17.59 -9.18
C GLU A 412 -13.39 16.95 -9.75
N SER A 413 -14.54 17.25 -9.15
CA SER A 413 -15.84 16.86 -9.71
C SER A 413 -16.21 17.70 -10.94
N SER A 414 -17.21 17.26 -11.70
CA SER A 414 -17.86 18.15 -12.66
C SER A 414 -18.51 19.34 -11.93
N PRO A 415 -18.52 20.56 -12.51
CA PRO A 415 -19.26 21.69 -11.97
C PRO A 415 -20.76 21.45 -11.97
N VAL A 416 -21.41 21.90 -10.90
CA VAL A 416 -22.87 22.01 -10.80
C VAL A 416 -23.22 23.46 -10.55
N VAL A 417 -24.10 24.03 -11.38
CA VAL A 417 -24.53 25.42 -11.25
C VAL A 417 -25.66 25.50 -10.24
N ILE A 418 -25.52 26.37 -9.25
CA ILE A 418 -26.56 26.76 -8.29
C ILE A 418 -26.90 28.24 -8.46
N ASP A 419 -28.01 28.67 -7.87
CA ASP A 419 -28.39 30.08 -7.80
C ASP A 419 -28.27 30.53 -6.34
N VAL A 420 -27.48 31.57 -6.10
CA VAL A 420 -27.21 32.15 -4.77
C VAL A 420 -27.87 33.51 -4.69
N THR A 421 -28.61 33.75 -3.62
CA THR A 421 -29.29 35.01 -3.34
C THR A 421 -28.62 35.75 -2.18
N ASP A 422 -28.88 37.05 -2.05
CA ASP A 422 -28.40 37.86 -0.92
C ASP A 422 -28.92 37.34 0.44
#